data_AF-M3DG71-F1
#
_entry.id   AF-M3DG71-F1
#
_cell.length_a   1.000
_cell.length_b   1.000
_cell.length_c   1.000
_cell.angle_alpha   90.00
_cell.angle_beta   90.00
_cell.angle_gamma   90.00
#
_symmetry.space_group_name_H-M   'P 1'
#
loop_
_entity.id
_entity.type
_entity.pdbx_description
1 polymer ?
#
loop_
_entity_poly.entity_id
_entity_poly.type
_entity_poly.pdbx_seq_one_letter_code
_entity_poly.pdbx_strand_id
1 'polypeptide(L)'
;MTAASKTRATIEKLRTLIDHPRTGASERDAARRMLKRVLAKAAEQGEALAGGYQDHRVYGEKYAKVRHLGVVDIAKHMRADIKLALKIAKADAAPGALAVADPFAAVPDGLKITVRTRHASAIDIVLRNVPDDWGWTQGTDRWGRPGTVPTPALQALADALKAIHAAYNYDGSDLTTDFFDRNYYGGVVTDRGLRLA
;
A
#
# COMPACT_ATOMS: atom_id res chain seq x y z
N MET A 1 9.49 -30.26 -33.23
CA MET A 1 8.70 -29.27 -32.46
C MET A 1 9.08 -27.87 -32.91
N THR A 2 8.12 -27.10 -33.42
CA THR A 2 8.31 -25.69 -33.80
C THR A 2 8.51 -24.80 -32.56
N ALA A 3 9.07 -23.59 -32.75
CA ALA A 3 9.30 -22.65 -31.65
C ALA A 3 8.00 -22.32 -30.88
N ALA A 4 6.89 -22.12 -31.60
CA ALA A 4 5.55 -21.91 -31.05
C ALA A 4 5.09 -23.03 -30.09
N SER A 5 5.38 -24.29 -30.43
CA SER A 5 5.05 -25.46 -29.62
C SER A 5 5.84 -25.49 -28.29
N LYS A 6 7.09 -25.01 -28.28
CA LYS A 6 7.90 -24.90 -27.07
C LYS A 6 7.45 -23.76 -26.16
N THR A 7 7.05 -22.63 -26.74
CA THR A 7 6.51 -21.48 -26.00
C THR A 7 5.24 -21.86 -25.24
N ARG A 8 4.29 -22.55 -25.90
CA ARG A 8 3.06 -23.05 -25.26
C ARG A 8 3.33 -24.01 -24.10
N ALA A 9 4.18 -25.01 -24.31
CA ALA A 9 4.55 -25.97 -23.25
C ALA A 9 5.25 -25.28 -22.06
N THR A 10 6.04 -24.24 -22.32
CA THR A 10 6.69 -23.45 -21.26
C THR A 10 5.66 -22.65 -20.46
N ILE A 11 4.66 -22.06 -21.11
CA ILE A 11 3.56 -21.34 -20.47
C ILE A 11 2.74 -22.27 -19.59
N GLU A 12 2.35 -23.44 -20.09
CA GLU A 12 1.61 -24.44 -19.31
C GLU A 12 2.40 -24.87 -18.07
N LYS A 13 3.69 -25.20 -18.24
CA LYS A 13 4.55 -25.57 -17.11
C LYS A 13 4.66 -24.47 -16.05
N LEU A 14 4.78 -23.21 -16.47
CA LEU A 14 4.82 -22.06 -15.56
C LEU A 14 3.49 -21.84 -14.84
N ARG A 15 2.35 -22.03 -15.52
CA ARG A 15 1.03 -22.00 -14.89
C ARG A 15 0.88 -23.11 -13.85
N THR A 16 1.24 -24.35 -14.21
CA THR A 16 1.23 -25.48 -13.27
C THR A 16 2.09 -25.21 -12.05
N LEU A 17 3.29 -24.64 -12.22
CA LEU A 17 4.14 -24.22 -11.10
C LEU A 17 3.47 -23.16 -10.23
N ILE A 18 2.79 -22.19 -10.83
CA ILE A 18 2.09 -21.13 -10.09
C ILE A 18 0.92 -21.67 -9.27
N ASP A 19 0.21 -22.67 -9.77
CA ASP A 19 -1.01 -23.21 -9.14
C ASP A 19 -0.72 -24.37 -8.18
N HIS A 20 0.48 -24.98 -8.25
CA HIS A 20 0.79 -26.16 -7.47
C HIS A 20 0.94 -25.85 -5.96
N PRO A 21 0.32 -26.63 -5.06
CA PRO A 21 0.26 -26.33 -3.63
C PRO A 21 1.62 -26.43 -2.92
N ARG A 22 2.58 -27.17 -3.50
CA ARG A 22 3.94 -27.32 -2.93
C ARG A 22 4.96 -26.30 -3.45
N THR A 23 4.56 -25.40 -4.36
CA THR A 23 5.46 -24.37 -4.88
C THR A 23 5.64 -23.28 -3.84
N GLY A 24 6.88 -23.06 -3.41
CA GLY A 24 7.22 -22.02 -2.44
C GLY A 24 6.98 -20.61 -2.97
N ALA A 25 6.81 -19.63 -2.09
CA ALA A 25 6.48 -18.25 -2.45
C ALA A 25 7.48 -17.62 -3.44
N SER A 26 8.78 -17.75 -3.18
CA SER A 26 9.84 -17.21 -4.02
C SER A 26 9.86 -17.84 -5.42
N GLU A 27 9.57 -19.14 -5.51
CA GLU A 27 9.49 -19.91 -6.75
C GLU A 27 8.23 -19.53 -7.55
N ARG A 28 7.09 -19.38 -6.87
CA ARG A 28 5.82 -18.93 -7.45
C ARG A 28 5.98 -17.53 -8.06
N ASP A 29 6.66 -16.65 -7.35
CA ASP A 29 6.98 -15.31 -7.80
C ASP A 29 7.93 -15.27 -9.01
N ALA A 30 8.95 -16.11 -8.99
CA ALA A 30 9.85 -16.28 -10.13
C ALA A 30 9.09 -16.81 -11.36
N ALA A 31 8.20 -17.78 -11.16
CA ALA A 31 7.36 -18.36 -12.21
C ALA A 31 6.40 -17.31 -12.80
N ARG A 32 5.75 -16.48 -11.97
CA ARG A 32 4.90 -15.35 -12.40
C ARG A 32 5.68 -14.35 -13.27
N ARG A 33 6.88 -13.93 -12.84
CA ARG A 33 7.75 -13.02 -13.61
C ARG A 33 8.23 -13.64 -14.93
N MET A 34 8.48 -14.95 -14.95
CA MET A 34 8.89 -15.66 -16.15
C MET A 34 7.71 -15.80 -17.13
N LEU A 35 6.53 -16.13 -16.62
CA LEU A 35 5.30 -16.25 -17.42
C LEU A 35 4.95 -14.93 -18.09
N LYS A 36 5.01 -13.80 -17.37
CA LYS A 36 4.83 -12.46 -17.94
C LYS A 36 5.80 -12.17 -19.09
N ARG A 37 7.08 -12.52 -18.93
CA ARG A 37 8.12 -12.33 -19.98
C ARG A 37 7.87 -13.21 -21.20
N VAL A 38 7.51 -14.47 -21.00
CA VAL A 38 7.23 -15.41 -22.10
C VAL A 38 5.96 -15.00 -22.86
N LEU A 39 4.92 -14.54 -22.17
CA LEU A 39 3.70 -14.03 -22.80
C LEU A 39 3.94 -12.74 -23.61
N ALA A 40 4.72 -11.78 -23.05
CA ALA A 40 5.09 -10.57 -23.78
C ALA A 40 5.87 -10.88 -25.07
N LYS A 41 6.83 -11.80 -24.99
CA LYS A 41 7.63 -12.24 -26.14
C LYS A 41 6.78 -13.00 -27.18
N ALA A 42 5.81 -13.79 -26.75
CA ALA A 42 4.88 -14.47 -27.66
C ALA A 42 3.97 -13.47 -28.38
N ALA A 43 3.51 -12.43 -27.69
CA ALA A 43 2.73 -11.35 -28.28
C ALA A 43 3.52 -10.55 -29.32
N GLU A 44 4.81 -10.24 -29.05
CA GLU A 44 5.72 -9.61 -30.01
C GLU A 44 5.93 -10.48 -31.28
N GLN A 45 5.82 -11.79 -31.15
CA GLN A 45 5.93 -12.75 -32.26
C GLN A 45 4.62 -13.00 -33.00
N GLY A 46 3.56 -12.26 -32.67
CA GLY A 46 2.23 -12.40 -33.30
C GLY A 46 1.48 -13.66 -32.88
N GLU A 47 1.93 -14.37 -31.84
CA GLU A 47 1.22 -15.53 -31.31
C GLU A 47 0.10 -15.08 -30.38
N ALA A 48 -1.15 -15.16 -30.84
CA ALA A 48 -2.33 -14.95 -30.00
C ALA A 48 -2.50 -16.16 -29.05
N LEU A 49 -1.95 -16.06 -27.85
CA LEU A 49 -2.13 -17.05 -26.78
C LEU A 49 -3.25 -16.62 -25.85
N ALA A 50 -4.33 -17.40 -25.82
CA ALA A 50 -5.46 -17.17 -24.93
C ALA A 50 -5.07 -17.38 -23.45
N GLY A 51 -5.54 -16.47 -22.59
CA GLY A 51 -5.29 -16.48 -21.15
C GLY A 51 -4.11 -15.61 -20.74
N GLY A 52 -4.32 -14.30 -20.63
CA GLY A 52 -3.34 -13.41 -20.00
C GLY A 52 -3.23 -13.74 -18.51
N TYR A 53 -2.01 -13.87 -18.00
CA TYR A 53 -1.78 -13.79 -16.56
C TYR A 53 -2.00 -12.33 -16.15
N GLN A 54 -3.08 -12.04 -15.44
CA GLN A 54 -3.26 -10.75 -14.80
C GLN A 54 -2.44 -10.75 -13.52
N ASP A 55 -1.46 -9.87 -13.44
CA ASP A 55 -0.75 -9.58 -12.21
C ASP A 55 -1.78 -8.95 -11.25
N HIS A 56 -2.26 -9.72 -10.27
CA HIS A 56 -3.23 -9.27 -9.28
C HIS A 56 -2.63 -8.28 -8.27
N ARG A 57 -1.33 -7.97 -8.37
CA ARG A 57 -0.68 -6.99 -7.51
C ARG A 57 -1.24 -5.60 -7.76
N VAL A 58 -1.71 -4.99 -6.68
CA VAL A 58 -2.06 -3.57 -6.66
C VAL A 58 -0.80 -2.80 -6.31
N TYR A 59 -0.28 -2.03 -7.27
CA TYR A 59 0.89 -1.19 -7.05
C TYR A 59 0.44 0.23 -6.70
N GLY A 60 0.99 0.79 -5.63
CA GLY A 60 0.83 2.20 -5.32
C GLY A 60 1.42 3.09 -6.41
N GLU A 61 0.84 4.27 -6.61
CA GLU A 61 1.21 5.21 -7.68
C GLU A 61 2.72 5.55 -7.70
N LYS A 62 3.34 5.62 -6.52
CA LYS A 62 4.76 5.98 -6.35
C LYS A 62 5.68 4.75 -6.28
N TYR A 63 5.13 3.54 -6.24
CA TYR A 63 5.90 2.30 -6.09
C TYR A 63 7.00 2.15 -7.14
N ALA A 64 6.70 2.42 -8.41
CA ALA A 64 7.66 2.27 -9.50
C ALA A 64 8.95 3.08 -9.28
N LYS A 65 8.84 4.26 -8.64
CA LYS A 65 9.96 5.15 -8.33
C LYS A 65 10.77 4.67 -7.14
N VAL A 66 10.20 3.86 -6.25
CA VAL A 66 10.84 3.48 -4.98
C VAL A 66 11.13 1.98 -4.85
N ARG A 67 10.73 1.14 -5.82
CA ARG A 67 10.91 -0.33 -5.78
C ARG A 67 12.36 -0.82 -5.62
N HIS A 68 13.33 0.06 -5.85
CA HIS A 68 14.77 -0.23 -5.72
C HIS A 68 15.36 0.34 -4.43
N LEU A 69 14.58 1.10 -3.67
CA LEU A 69 15.01 1.76 -2.44
C LEU A 69 14.76 0.85 -1.24
N GLY A 70 15.61 1.00 -0.23
CA GLY A 70 15.38 0.40 1.07
C GLY A 70 14.24 1.08 1.84
N VAL A 71 13.66 0.36 2.80
CA VAL A 71 12.55 0.82 3.66
C VAL A 71 12.85 2.16 4.35
N VAL A 72 14.11 2.42 4.70
CA VAL A 72 14.54 3.68 5.32
C VAL A 72 14.40 4.87 4.37
N ASP A 73 14.75 4.70 3.09
CA ASP A 73 14.66 5.77 2.11
C ASP A 73 13.21 5.99 1.65
N ILE A 74 12.44 4.91 1.52
CA ILE A 74 10.98 4.99 1.33
C ILE A 74 10.35 5.85 2.45
N ALA A 75 10.72 5.58 3.71
CA ALA A 75 10.23 6.37 4.84
C ALA A 75 10.66 7.85 4.78
N LYS A 76 11.83 8.18 4.21
CA LYS A 76 12.23 9.58 3.98
C LYS A 76 11.31 10.28 2.96
N HIS A 77 10.99 9.61 1.86
CA HIS A 77 10.05 10.14 0.86
C HIS A 77 8.65 10.36 1.45
N MET A 78 8.14 9.41 2.24
CA MET A 78 6.86 9.59 2.94
C MET A 78 6.87 10.79 3.89
N ARG A 79 7.96 11.00 4.66
CA ARG A 79 8.07 12.19 5.53
C ARG A 79 8.03 13.49 4.72
N ALA A 80 8.67 13.52 3.56
CA ALA A 80 8.66 14.69 2.69
C ALA A 80 7.25 14.98 2.17
N ASP A 81 6.50 13.96 1.75
CA ASP A 81 5.11 14.10 1.31
C ASP A 81 4.20 14.61 2.43
N ILE A 82 4.28 14.01 3.63
CA ILE A 82 3.47 14.44 4.78
C ILE A 82 3.79 15.90 5.13
N LYS A 83 5.07 16.28 5.13
CA LYS A 83 5.48 17.67 5.39
C LYS A 83 4.97 18.62 4.32
N LEU A 84 4.97 18.21 3.05
CA LEU A 84 4.41 18.98 1.96
C LEU A 84 2.89 19.14 2.09
N ALA A 85 2.17 18.04 2.38
CA ALA A 85 0.73 18.06 2.60
C ALA A 85 0.34 19.02 3.75
N LEU A 86 1.01 18.92 4.90
CA LEU A 86 0.83 19.86 6.02
C LEU A 86 1.14 21.32 5.65
N LYS A 87 2.11 21.56 4.76
CA LYS A 87 2.46 22.90 4.31
C LYS A 87 1.40 23.47 3.36
N ILE A 88 0.92 22.66 2.41
CA ILE A 88 -0.12 23.06 1.45
C ILE A 88 -1.44 23.31 2.18
N ALA A 89 -1.81 22.45 3.13
CA ALA A 89 -3.02 22.59 3.92
C ALA A 89 -3.07 23.87 4.77
N LYS A 90 -1.89 24.45 5.09
CA LYS A 90 -1.75 25.72 5.81
C LYS A 90 -1.64 26.93 4.88
N ALA A 91 -1.54 26.73 3.57
CA ALA A 91 -1.51 27.84 2.63
C ALA A 91 -2.93 28.39 2.48
N ASP A 92 -3.07 29.71 2.60
CA ASP A 92 -4.37 30.36 2.43
C ASP A 92 -4.91 30.08 1.02
N ALA A 93 -6.14 29.58 0.96
CA ALA A 93 -6.83 29.40 -0.31
C ALA A 93 -7.04 30.77 -0.96
N ALA A 94 -6.63 30.92 -2.22
CA ALA A 94 -6.86 32.16 -2.95
C ALA A 94 -8.37 32.49 -3.00
N PRO A 95 -8.75 33.78 -3.01
CA PRO A 95 -10.16 34.17 -3.13
C PRO A 95 -10.81 33.50 -4.35
N GLY A 96 -11.86 32.70 -4.14
CA GLY A 96 -12.57 31.96 -5.19
C GLY A 96 -12.12 30.51 -5.41
N ALA A 97 -11.15 30.00 -4.64
CA ALA A 97 -10.80 28.59 -4.67
C ALA A 97 -11.90 27.72 -4.02
N LEU A 98 -12.19 26.57 -4.63
CA LEU A 98 -13.09 25.56 -4.05
C LEU A 98 -12.53 25.08 -2.71
N ALA A 99 -13.32 25.23 -1.65
CA ALA A 99 -12.99 24.69 -0.33
C ALA A 99 -13.12 23.16 -0.36
N VAL A 100 -12.03 22.48 -0.72
CA VAL A 100 -11.91 21.03 -0.51
C VAL A 100 -11.55 20.84 0.96
N ALA A 101 -12.34 20.05 1.68
CA ALA A 101 -12.02 19.68 3.05
C ALA A 101 -10.72 18.85 3.06
N ASP A 102 -9.60 19.49 3.40
CA ASP A 102 -8.30 18.84 3.50
C ASP A 102 -8.12 18.26 4.92
N PRO A 103 -7.98 16.93 5.07
CA PRO A 103 -7.75 16.30 6.38
C PRO A 103 -6.49 16.80 7.10
N PHE A 104 -5.51 17.34 6.37
CA PHE A 104 -4.30 17.93 6.94
C PHE A 104 -4.51 19.36 7.46
N ALA A 105 -5.56 20.06 7.01
CA ALA A 105 -5.86 21.43 7.46
C ALA A 105 -6.49 21.44 8.86
N ALA A 106 -7.24 20.38 9.20
CA ALA A 106 -7.89 20.22 10.50
C ALA A 106 -6.97 19.66 11.60
N VAL A 107 -5.66 19.54 11.34
CA VAL A 107 -4.70 18.98 12.31
C VAL A 107 -4.47 19.97 13.45
N PRO A 108 -4.78 19.61 14.70
CA PRO A 108 -4.62 20.50 15.84
C PRO A 108 -3.15 20.75 16.18
N ASP A 109 -2.89 21.92 16.76
CA ASP A 109 -1.56 22.26 17.26
C ASP A 109 -1.11 21.28 18.35
N GLY A 110 0.16 20.88 18.30
CA GLY A 110 0.74 19.92 19.25
C GLY A 110 0.62 18.45 18.82
N LEU A 111 -0.25 18.11 17.87
CA LEU A 111 -0.28 16.77 17.26
C LEU A 111 1.00 16.55 16.44
N LYS A 112 1.68 15.43 16.67
CA LYS A 112 2.93 15.08 15.98
C LYS A 112 2.73 13.86 15.08
N ILE A 113 3.00 14.03 13.79
CA ILE A 113 3.02 12.94 12.80
C ILE A 113 4.47 12.52 12.58
N THR A 114 4.81 11.26 12.89
CA THR A 114 6.17 10.73 12.74
C THR A 114 6.17 9.45 11.94
N VAL A 115 7.04 9.33 10.95
CA VAL A 115 7.25 8.06 10.22
C VAL A 115 8.38 7.29 10.86
N ARG A 116 8.16 6.02 11.22
CA ARG A 116 9.12 5.14 11.89
C ARG A 116 9.30 3.87 11.07
N THR A 117 10.54 3.40 10.99
CA THR A 117 10.86 2.09 10.42
C THR A 117 11.07 1.09 11.54
N ARG A 118 10.44 -0.08 11.46
CA ARG A 118 10.55 -1.15 12.45
C ARG A 118 11.19 -2.39 11.81
N HIS A 119 12.20 -2.95 12.47
CA HIS A 119 12.92 -4.17 12.05
C HIS A 119 13.35 -4.20 10.57
N ALA A 120 13.62 -3.04 9.97
CA ALA A 120 13.97 -2.87 8.56
C ALA A 120 12.96 -3.42 7.52
N SER A 121 11.76 -3.86 7.94
CA SER A 121 10.74 -4.46 7.08
C SER A 121 9.35 -3.84 7.21
N ALA A 122 9.18 -2.88 8.13
CA ALA A 122 7.92 -2.18 8.34
C ALA A 122 8.10 -0.66 8.42
N ILE A 123 7.09 0.07 7.93
CA ILE A 123 6.96 1.52 8.04
C ILE A 123 5.64 1.83 8.74
N ASP A 124 5.73 2.46 9.91
CA ASP A 124 4.59 2.94 10.68
C ASP A 124 4.55 4.47 10.64
N ILE A 125 3.38 5.02 10.31
CA ILE A 125 3.08 6.43 10.51
C ILE A 125 2.42 6.55 11.89
N VAL A 126 3.12 7.17 12.83
CA VAL A 126 2.73 7.30 14.23
C VAL A 126 2.19 8.70 14.48
N LEU A 127 0.92 8.79 14.86
CA LEU A 127 0.27 9.97 15.42
C LEU A 127 0.54 10.01 16.93
N ARG A 128 1.13 11.09 17.43
CA ARG A 128 1.42 11.30 18.86
C ARG A 128 0.76 12.57 19.35
N ASN A 129 0.40 12.57 20.63
CA ASN A 129 -0.26 13.70 21.30
C ASN A 129 -1.57 14.06 20.59
N VAL A 130 -2.38 13.06 20.24
CA VAL A 130 -3.71 13.30 19.68
C VAL A 130 -4.58 13.90 20.79
N PRO A 131 -5.12 15.13 20.64
CA PRO A 131 -5.96 15.72 21.67
C PRO A 131 -7.22 14.90 21.92
N ASP A 132 -7.62 14.76 23.18
CA ASP A 132 -8.73 13.90 23.60
C ASP A 132 -10.08 14.41 23.08
N ASP A 133 -10.27 15.72 23.08
CA ASP A 133 -11.47 16.43 22.61
C ASP A 133 -11.62 16.45 21.09
N TRP A 134 -10.50 16.44 20.35
CA TRP A 134 -10.51 16.46 18.88
C TRP A 134 -10.54 15.06 18.28
N GLY A 135 -9.72 14.15 18.79
CA GLY A 135 -9.44 12.87 18.14
C GLY A 135 -10.32 11.72 18.60
N TRP A 136 -10.96 11.83 19.76
CA TRP A 136 -11.61 10.70 20.40
C TRP A 136 -13.04 11.05 20.84
N THR A 137 -13.96 10.10 20.70
CA THR A 137 -15.32 10.21 21.21
C THR A 137 -15.75 8.88 21.83
N GLN A 138 -16.72 8.92 22.75
CA GLN A 138 -17.40 7.70 23.18
C GLN A 138 -18.32 7.23 22.06
N GLY A 139 -18.33 5.94 21.80
CA GLY A 139 -19.15 5.35 20.77
C GLY A 139 -19.00 3.84 20.74
N THR A 140 -19.46 3.24 19.66
CA THR A 140 -19.36 1.82 19.43
C THR A 140 -18.33 1.56 18.35
N ASP A 141 -17.37 0.67 18.62
CA ASP A 141 -16.36 0.29 17.63
C ASP A 141 -16.99 -0.51 16.47
N ARG A 142 -16.18 -0.82 15.45
CA ARG A 142 -16.63 -1.59 14.27
C ARG A 142 -17.12 -3.01 14.59
N TRP A 143 -16.92 -3.50 15.81
CA TRP A 143 -17.33 -4.82 16.28
C TRP A 143 -18.50 -4.75 17.26
N GLY A 144 -19.14 -3.59 17.40
CA GLY A 144 -20.30 -3.44 18.28
C GLY A 144 -19.95 -3.24 19.75
N ARG A 145 -18.67 -3.00 20.10
CA ARG A 145 -18.24 -2.84 21.49
C ARG A 145 -18.24 -1.36 21.87
N PRO A 146 -18.89 -0.98 22.98
CA PRO A 146 -18.82 0.39 23.48
C PRO A 146 -17.40 0.70 23.95
N GLY A 147 -16.92 1.90 23.62
CA GLY A 147 -15.58 2.34 24.01
C GLY A 147 -15.21 3.68 23.40
N THR A 148 -13.92 4.01 23.49
CA THR A 148 -13.36 5.21 22.88
C THR A 148 -13.02 4.93 21.42
N VAL A 149 -13.68 5.64 20.50
CA VAL A 149 -13.53 5.50 19.05
C VAL A 149 -12.95 6.77 18.43
N PRO A 150 -12.26 6.69 17.28
CA PRO A 150 -11.76 7.87 16.60
C PRO A 150 -12.90 8.75 16.11
N THR A 151 -12.75 10.07 16.22
CA THR A 151 -13.68 11.03 15.59
C THR A 151 -13.57 10.96 14.06
N PRO A 152 -14.59 11.46 13.32
CA PRO A 152 -14.52 11.55 11.86
C PRO A 152 -13.29 12.34 11.37
N ALA A 153 -12.87 13.38 12.10
CA ALA A 153 -11.69 14.17 11.77
C ALA A 153 -10.39 13.36 11.90
N LEU A 154 -10.22 12.61 12.99
CA LEU A 154 -9.07 11.72 13.17
C LEU A 154 -9.06 10.60 12.13
N GLN A 155 -10.23 10.04 11.82
CA GLN A 155 -10.37 8.99 10.80
C GLN A 155 -9.98 9.52 9.41
N ALA A 156 -10.48 10.68 9.01
CA ALA A 156 -10.14 11.31 7.73
C ALA A 156 -8.63 11.57 7.60
N LEU A 157 -7.98 12.04 8.67
CA LEU A 157 -6.52 12.20 8.70
C LEU A 157 -5.81 10.85 8.57
N ALA A 158 -6.29 9.82 9.28
CA ALA A 158 -5.73 8.47 9.18
C ALA A 158 -5.83 7.93 7.76
N ASP A 159 -6.97 8.10 7.09
CA ASP A 159 -7.19 7.61 5.73
C ASP A 159 -6.31 8.35 4.72
N ALA A 160 -6.13 9.65 4.87
CA ALA A 160 -5.18 10.42 4.06
C ALA A 160 -3.73 9.92 4.25
N LEU A 161 -3.32 9.63 5.49
CA LEU A 161 -2.00 9.08 5.79
C LEU A 161 -1.83 7.64 5.27
N LYS A 162 -2.89 6.81 5.32
CA LYS A 162 -2.89 5.48 4.70
C LYS A 162 -2.76 5.57 3.19
N ALA A 163 -3.40 6.54 2.54
CA ALA A 163 -3.26 6.75 1.10
C ALA A 163 -1.81 7.07 0.74
N ILE A 164 -1.14 7.94 1.51
CA ILE A 164 0.31 8.20 1.35
C ILE A 164 1.10 6.92 1.57
N HIS A 165 0.81 6.15 2.63
CA HIS A 165 1.51 4.89 2.92
C HIS A 165 1.35 3.86 1.79
N ALA A 166 0.14 3.69 1.28
CA ALA A 166 -0.19 2.76 0.20
C ALA A 166 0.44 3.17 -1.14
N ALA A 167 0.57 4.48 -1.40
CA ALA A 167 1.15 4.99 -2.65
C ALA A 167 2.59 4.49 -2.89
N TYR A 168 3.35 4.19 -1.83
CA TYR A 168 4.72 3.67 -1.93
C TYR A 168 4.82 2.13 -1.84
N ASN A 169 3.71 1.44 -1.56
CA ASN A 169 3.69 -0.01 -1.36
C ASN A 169 3.19 -0.74 -2.62
N TYR A 170 3.26 -2.06 -2.59
CA TYR A 170 2.39 -2.90 -3.40
C TYR A 170 1.71 -3.93 -2.50
N ASP A 171 0.59 -4.45 -2.95
CA ASP A 171 -0.09 -5.57 -2.31
C ASP A 171 -0.41 -6.64 -3.33
N GLY A 172 0.29 -7.76 -3.22
CA GLY A 172 0.04 -9.01 -3.93
C GLY A 172 -0.47 -10.11 -3.01
N SER A 173 -0.90 -9.75 -1.80
CA SER A 173 -1.33 -10.72 -0.79
C SER A 173 -2.56 -11.48 -1.28
N ASP A 174 -2.62 -12.76 -0.92
CA ASP A 174 -3.72 -13.64 -1.26
C ASP A 174 -4.46 -14.03 0.03
N LEU A 175 -5.68 -13.53 0.15
CA LEU A 175 -6.56 -13.75 1.30
C LEU A 175 -6.95 -15.22 1.47
N THR A 176 -6.85 -16.04 0.42
CA THR A 176 -7.23 -17.47 0.47
C THR A 176 -6.11 -18.37 0.97
N THR A 177 -4.85 -17.90 0.94
CA THR A 177 -3.67 -18.71 1.26
C THR A 177 -2.86 -18.19 2.45
N ASP A 178 -3.37 -17.19 3.17
CA ASP A 178 -2.66 -16.49 4.26
C ASP A 178 -1.24 -16.02 3.82
N PHE A 179 -1.13 -15.66 2.54
CA PHE A 179 0.13 -15.26 1.93
C PHE A 179 0.19 -13.74 1.83
N PHE A 180 1.15 -13.13 2.53
CA PHE A 180 1.38 -11.69 2.51
C PHE A 180 2.55 -11.34 1.58
N ASP A 181 2.26 -10.67 0.47
CA ASP A 181 3.24 -10.23 -0.53
C ASP A 181 3.19 -8.71 -0.66
N ARG A 182 4.06 -8.04 0.09
CA ARG A 182 4.13 -6.58 0.18
C ARG A 182 5.58 -6.11 0.23
N ASN A 183 5.84 -4.88 -0.23
CA ASN A 183 7.17 -4.28 -0.18
C ASN A 183 7.64 -4.03 1.27
N TYR A 184 6.71 -3.60 2.12
CA TYR A 184 6.91 -3.45 3.56
C TYR A 184 5.58 -3.57 4.30
N TYR A 185 5.67 -3.89 5.59
CA TYR A 185 4.54 -3.95 6.52
C TYR A 185 4.32 -2.60 7.22
N GLY A 186 3.29 -2.53 8.07
CA GLY A 186 2.97 -1.36 8.89
C GLY A 186 1.76 -0.60 8.37
N GLY A 187 1.52 0.57 8.97
CA GLY A 187 0.35 1.39 8.65
C GLY A 187 0.29 2.64 9.53
N VAL A 188 -0.92 3.16 9.75
CA VAL A 188 -1.13 4.33 10.62
C VAL A 188 -1.50 3.86 12.03
N VAL A 189 -0.77 4.34 13.02
CA VAL A 189 -0.94 4.00 14.43
C VAL A 189 -0.97 5.26 15.29
N THR A 190 -1.64 5.18 16.43
CA THR A 190 -1.60 6.20 17.48
C THR A 190 -0.61 5.83 18.58
N ASP A 191 -0.25 6.79 19.42
CA ASP A 191 0.53 6.60 20.64
C ASP A 191 -0.13 5.64 21.65
N ARG A 192 -1.46 5.51 21.62
CA ARG A 192 -2.22 4.50 22.36
C ARG A 192 -2.06 3.07 21.82
N GLY A 193 -1.24 2.86 20.78
CA GLY A 193 -1.05 1.57 20.12
C GLY A 193 -2.24 1.13 19.26
N LEU A 194 -3.29 1.95 19.17
CA LEU A 194 -4.44 1.71 18.32
C LEU A 194 -4.05 1.91 16.85
N ARG A 195 -4.22 0.85 16.06
CA ARG A 195 -4.24 0.93 14.60
C ARG A 195 -5.56 1.56 14.18
N LEU A 196 -5.47 2.66 13.46
CA LEU A 196 -6.66 3.29 12.89
C LEU A 196 -7.05 2.46 11.67
N ALA A 197 -8.21 1.79 11.76
CA ALA A 197 -8.76 0.86 10.77
C ALA A 197 -9.02 1.57 9.46
#